data_AF-A0A1H0IKR7-F1
#
_entry.id   AF-A0A1H0IKR7-F1
#
_cell.length_a   1.000
_cell.length_b   1.000
_cell.length_c   1.000
_cell.angle_alpha   90.00
_cell.angle_beta   90.00
_cell.angle_gamma   90.00
#
_symmetry.space_group_name_H-M   'P 1'
#
loop_
_entity.id
_entity.type
_entity.pdbx_description
1 polymer ?
#
loop_
_entity_poly.entity_id
_entity_poly.type
_entity_poly.pdbx_seq_one_letter_code
_entity_poly.pdbx_strand_id
1 'polypeptide(L)'
;MQNAAGDGIAFGPDGQNDSYRSVVSDLVSLIEHVQASLRLIEQTMAPETSLGGQENAVDVVVLDDVSPRYVKAAAALQACDANLGIALHVLLDSSTPGRGTSAYAEVTPALSISLM
;
A
#
# COMPACT_ATOMS: atom_id res chain seq x y z
N MET A 1 20.12 -30.21 -39.01
CA MET A 1 19.91 -28.88 -38.36
C MET A 1 18.54 -28.90 -37.72
N GLN A 2 18.48 -29.00 -36.40
CA GLN A 2 17.24 -29.11 -35.64
C GLN A 2 17.03 -27.74 -34.98
N ASN A 3 16.01 -27.01 -35.43
CA ASN A 3 15.75 -25.66 -34.98
C ASN A 3 15.13 -25.71 -33.59
N ALA A 4 15.72 -24.97 -32.65
CA ALA A 4 15.17 -24.76 -31.32
C ALA A 4 13.84 -24.01 -31.44
N ALA A 5 12.75 -24.65 -31.04
CA ALA A 5 11.47 -23.99 -30.85
C ALA A 5 11.61 -23.08 -29.62
N GLY A 6 11.26 -21.81 -29.81
CA GLY A 6 11.29 -20.79 -28.76
C GLY A 6 10.48 -21.24 -27.55
N ASP A 7 11.17 -21.31 -26.42
CA ASP A 7 10.62 -21.41 -25.08
C ASP A 7 9.88 -20.10 -24.76
N GLY A 8 8.67 -19.98 -25.31
CA GLY A 8 7.72 -18.97 -24.90
C GLY A 8 7.10 -19.45 -23.59
N ILE A 9 7.62 -18.96 -22.46
CA ILE A 9 6.98 -19.14 -21.15
C ILE A 9 5.57 -18.52 -21.25
N ALA A 10 4.59 -19.38 -21.52
CA ALA A 10 3.19 -19.04 -21.49
C ALA A 10 2.83 -18.83 -20.01
N PHE A 11 2.95 -17.59 -19.53
CA PHE A 11 2.27 -17.18 -18.31
C PHE A 11 0.77 -17.30 -18.59
N GLY A 12 0.20 -18.44 -18.20
CA GLY A 12 -1.24 -18.63 -18.19
C GLY A 12 -1.91 -17.58 -17.30
N PRO A 13 -3.22 -17.34 -17.48
CA PRO A 13 -3.97 -16.35 -16.68
C PRO A 13 -3.85 -16.60 -15.16
N ASP A 14 -3.63 -17.85 -14.75
CA ASP A 14 -3.40 -18.22 -13.35
C ASP A 14 -2.07 -17.66 -12.79
N GLY A 15 -0.98 -17.71 -13.57
CA GLY A 15 0.34 -17.21 -13.13
C GLY A 15 0.40 -15.69 -13.00
N GLN A 16 -0.40 -14.96 -13.78
CA GLN A 16 -0.55 -13.52 -13.65
C GLN A 16 -1.30 -13.13 -12.37
N ASN A 17 -2.30 -13.93 -11.98
CA ASN A 17 -3.06 -13.71 -10.75
C ASN A 17 -2.22 -14.03 -9.51
N ASP A 18 -1.42 -15.09 -9.54
CA ASP A 18 -0.51 -15.44 -8.45
C ASP A 18 0.59 -14.38 -8.25
N SER A 19 1.16 -13.85 -9.34
CA SER A 19 2.11 -12.74 -9.27
C SER A 19 1.47 -11.47 -8.70
N TYR A 20 0.25 -11.15 -9.10
CA TYR A 20 -0.49 -10.01 -8.56
C TYR A 20 -0.73 -10.15 -7.06
N ARG A 21 -1.19 -11.33 -6.61
CA ARG A 21 -1.41 -11.61 -5.19
C ARG A 21 -0.13 -11.55 -4.37
N SER A 22 1.00 -12.02 -4.92
CA SER A 22 2.32 -11.90 -4.29
C SER A 22 2.69 -10.44 -4.06
N VAL A 23 2.57 -9.60 -5.10
CA VAL A 23 2.90 -8.17 -5.01
C VAL A 23 2.02 -7.45 -4.00
N VAL A 24 0.72 -7.74 -3.97
CA VAL A 24 -0.21 -7.18 -2.98
C VAL A 24 0.19 -7.62 -1.56
N SER A 25 0.51 -8.91 -1.37
CA SER A 25 0.94 -9.42 -0.07
C SER A 25 2.23 -8.75 0.41
N ASP A 26 3.24 -8.63 -0.46
CA ASP A 26 4.52 -7.99 -0.14
C ASP A 26 4.32 -6.52 0.24
N LEU A 27 3.44 -5.82 -0.48
CA LEU A 27 3.13 -4.42 -0.22
C LEU A 27 2.44 -4.23 1.13
N VAL A 28 1.50 -5.11 1.49
CA VAL A 28 0.83 -5.11 2.80
C VAL A 28 1.86 -5.36 3.92
N SER A 29 2.71 -6.38 3.77
CA SER A 29 3.75 -6.68 4.77
C SER A 29 4.74 -5.52 4.96
N LEU A 30 5.07 -4.79 3.87
CA LEU A 30 5.93 -3.62 3.96
C LEU A 30 5.27 -2.47 4.72
N ILE A 31 3.97 -2.21 4.50
CA ILE A 31 3.19 -1.22 5.25
C ILE A 31 3.20 -1.55 6.75
N GLU A 32 2.91 -2.80 7.11
CA GLU A 32 2.93 -3.26 8.51
C GLU A 32 4.31 -3.05 9.15
N HIS A 33 5.39 -3.32 8.43
CA HIS A 33 6.75 -3.12 8.91
C HIS A 33 7.09 -1.63 9.13
N VAL A 34 6.66 -0.74 8.23
CA VAL A 34 6.83 0.72 8.38
C VAL A 34 6.08 1.22 9.61
N GLN A 35 4.85 0.75 9.83
CA GLN A 35 4.04 1.11 11.00
C GLN A 35 4.66 0.61 12.31
N ALA A 36 5.22 -0.61 12.31
CA ALA A 36 5.96 -1.12 13.47
C ALA A 36 7.19 -0.25 13.78
N SER A 37 7.92 0.17 12.75
CA SER A 37 9.09 1.05 12.90
C SER A 37 8.70 2.43 13.45
N LEU A 38 7.58 3.00 13.02
CA LEU A 38 7.04 4.24 13.58
C LEU A 38 6.74 4.11 15.07
N ARG A 39 6.07 3.03 15.50
CA ARG A 39 5.76 2.79 16.91
C ARG A 39 7.02 2.69 17.77
N LEU A 40 8.08 2.06 17.26
CA LEU A 40 9.36 1.98 17.97
C LEU A 40 9.99 3.36 18.16
N ILE A 41 9.90 4.24 17.15
CA ILE A 41 10.37 5.61 17.26
C ILE A 41 9.53 6.38 18.28
N GLU A 42 8.20 6.26 18.24
CA GLU A 42 7.29 6.91 19.21
C GLU A 42 7.56 6.45 20.65
N GLN A 43 7.82 5.17 20.87
CA GLN A 43 8.20 4.61 22.17
C GLN A 43 9.54 5.15 22.67
N THR A 44 10.51 5.33 21.76
CA THR A 44 11.83 5.87 22.09
C THR A 44 11.78 7.37 22.38
N MET A 45 10.84 8.08 21.75
CA MET A 45 10.60 9.52 21.96
C MET A 45 9.65 9.80 23.12
N ALA A 46 8.95 8.79 23.66
CA ALA A 46 8.08 8.99 24.80
C ALA A 46 8.92 9.48 25.98
N PRO A 47 8.61 10.64 26.57
CA PRO A 47 9.38 11.14 27.70
C PRO A 47 9.29 10.11 28.83
N GLU A 48 10.45 9.73 29.37
CA GLU A 48 10.57 8.96 30.60
C GLU A 48 9.92 9.76 31.74
N THR A 49 8.60 9.64 31.90
CA THR A 49 7.87 10.24 33.02
C THR A 49 8.11 9.38 34.27
N SER A 50 9.37 9.21 34.67
CA SER A 50 9.70 8.69 35.99
C SER A 50 9.93 9.86 36.92
N LEU A 51 8.85 10.19 37.61
CA LEU A 51 8.76 11.04 38.79
C LEU A 51 9.71 10.50 39.89
N GLY A 52 10.96 10.93 39.88
CA GLY A 52 11.93 10.64 40.94
C GLY A 52 12.70 11.91 41.26
N GLY A 53 12.38 12.53 42.39
CA GLY A 53 12.76 13.87 42.78
C GLY A 53 14.22 14.25 42.51
N GLN A 54 14.41 15.47 42.00
CA GLN A 54 15.66 16.18 42.18
C GLN A 54 15.35 17.62 42.55
N GLU A 55 15.04 17.78 43.83
CA GLU A 55 15.33 19.00 44.55
C GLU A 55 16.83 19.29 44.42
N ASN A 56 17.17 20.48 43.90
CA ASN A 56 18.46 21.14 44.07
C ASN A 56 19.70 20.52 43.39
N ALA A 57 20.03 20.95 42.17
CA ALA A 57 21.39 21.41 41.78
C ALA A 57 21.50 21.64 40.27
N VAL A 58 21.86 22.89 39.89
CA VAL A 58 22.39 23.34 38.59
C VAL A 58 21.56 22.97 37.37
N ASP A 59 20.94 23.98 36.75
CA ASP A 59 20.21 23.90 35.49
C ASP A 59 21.15 23.53 34.33
N VAL A 60 21.48 22.24 34.22
CA VAL A 60 22.14 21.65 33.06
C VAL A 60 21.05 21.19 32.13
N VAL A 61 20.69 22.04 31.17
CA VAL A 61 19.80 21.67 30.07
C VAL A 61 20.58 20.77 29.11
N VAL A 62 20.42 19.46 29.23
CA VAL A 62 20.88 18.52 28.21
C VAL A 62 19.96 18.66 27.01
N LEU A 63 20.45 19.32 25.96
CA LEU A 63 19.77 19.36 24.67
C LEU A 63 19.80 17.95 24.06
N ASP A 64 18.65 17.30 24.00
CA ASP A 64 18.49 16.01 23.36
C ASP A 64 18.81 16.13 21.86
N ASP A 65 19.99 15.66 21.48
CA ASP A 65 20.51 15.66 20.11
C ASP A 65 19.98 14.50 19.26
N VAL A 66 19.26 13.56 19.87
CA VAL A 66 18.73 12.37 19.24
C VAL A 66 17.26 12.54 18.82
N SER A 67 16.43 13.21 19.63
CA SER A 67 15.03 13.53 19.29
C SER A 67 14.85 14.18 17.91
N PRO A 68 15.64 15.21 17.51
CA PRO A 68 15.47 15.82 16.18
C PRO A 68 15.72 14.84 15.02
N ARG A 69 16.58 13.84 15.20
CA ARG A 69 16.86 12.81 14.18
C ARG A 69 15.70 11.83 14.07
N TYR A 70 15.14 11.42 15.21
CA TYR A 70 13.96 10.56 15.26
C TYR A 70 12.72 11.24 14.69
N VAL A 71 12.54 12.56 14.89
CA VAL A 71 11.48 13.35 14.23
C VAL A 71 11.61 13.29 12.71
N LYS A 72 12.81 13.48 12.17
CA LYS A 72 13.03 13.42 10.72
C LYS A 72 12.81 12.01 10.17
N ALA A 73 13.24 10.98 10.89
CA ALA A 73 13.01 9.59 10.53
C ALA A 73 11.51 9.23 10.57
N ALA A 74 10.78 9.67 11.61
CA ALA A 74 9.34 9.48 11.72
C ALA A 74 8.58 10.15 10.56
N ALA A 75 8.91 11.41 10.24
CA ALA A 75 8.31 12.11 9.11
C ALA A 75 8.55 11.38 7.77
N ALA A 76 9.76 10.85 7.56
CA ALA A 76 10.07 10.06 6.37
C ALA A 76 9.26 8.75 6.33
N LEU A 77 9.15 8.03 7.46
CA LEU A 77 8.37 6.80 7.53
C LEU A 77 6.86 7.05 7.35
N GLN A 78 6.32 8.16 7.86
CA GLN A 78 4.93 8.57 7.62
C GLN A 78 4.67 8.85 6.14
N ALA A 79 5.60 9.53 5.45
CA ALA A 79 5.49 9.75 4.01
C ALA A 79 5.55 8.43 3.23
N CYS A 80 6.38 7.48 3.67
CA CYS A 80 6.43 6.14 3.09
C CYS A 80 5.11 5.39 3.27
N ASP A 81 4.56 5.34 4.49
CA ASP A 81 3.28 4.67 4.80
C ASP A 81 2.15 5.21 3.90
N ALA A 82 2.04 6.54 3.77
CA ALA A 82 1.06 7.17 2.89
C ALA A 82 1.23 6.78 1.41
N ASN A 83 2.46 6.81 0.90
CA ASN A 83 2.73 6.48 -0.50
C ASN A 83 2.51 4.98 -0.80
N LEU A 84 2.86 4.09 0.13
CA LEU A 84 2.61 2.66 0.00
C LEU A 84 1.10 2.36 0.04
N GLY A 85 0.35 3.05 0.90
CA GLY A 85 -1.11 2.97 0.94
C GLY A 85 -1.76 3.41 -0.38
N ILE A 86 -1.28 4.49 -0.99
CA ILE A 86 -1.73 4.93 -2.33
C ILE A 86 -1.41 3.87 -3.38
N ALA A 87 -0.19 3.32 -3.38
CA ALA A 87 0.21 2.28 -4.33
C ALA A 87 -0.68 1.03 -4.21
N LEU A 88 -1.01 0.62 -2.98
CA LEU A 88 -1.89 -0.51 -2.72
C LEU A 88 -3.31 -0.24 -3.23
N HIS A 89 -3.85 0.96 -2.99
CA HIS A 89 -5.17 1.34 -3.47
C HIS A 89 -5.25 1.31 -5.01
N VAL A 90 -4.25 1.87 -5.69
CA VAL A 90 -4.19 1.85 -7.17
C VAL A 90 -4.13 0.42 -7.70
N LEU A 91 -3.36 -0.46 -7.07
CA LEU A 91 -3.28 -1.87 -7.47
C LEU A 91 -4.64 -2.57 -7.31
N LEU A 92 -5.30 -2.40 -6.16
CA LEU A 92 -6.61 -3.01 -5.89
C LEU A 92 -7.69 -2.50 -6.84
N ASP A 93 -7.72 -1.20 -7.12
CA ASP A 93 -8.69 -0.60 -8.04
C ASP A 93 -8.48 -1.10 -9.48
N SER A 94 -7.22 -1.24 -9.91
CA SER A 94 -6.88 -1.79 -11.24
C SER A 94 -7.28 -3.25 -11.44
N SER A 95 -7.48 -3.99 -10.34
CA SER A 95 -7.90 -5.39 -10.36
C SER A 95 -9.41 -5.58 -10.32
N THR A 96 -10.21 -4.52 -10.14
CA THR A 96 -11.67 -4.64 -10.27
C THR A 96 -12.01 -4.83 -11.75
N PRO A 97 -12.45 -6.03 -12.18
CA PRO A 97 -12.79 -6.24 -13.58
C PRO A 97 -14.01 -5.37 -13.84
N GLY A 98 -13.91 -4.47 -14.82
CA GLY A 98 -15.01 -3.62 -15.23
C GLY A 98 -16.28 -4.45 -15.36
N ARG A 99 -17.28 -4.10 -14.54
CA ARG A 99 -18.67 -4.52 -14.69
C ARG A 99 -19.09 -4.08 -16.09
N GLY A 100 -18.90 -4.96 -17.06
CA GLY A 100 -19.23 -4.73 -18.45
C GLY A 100 -20.67 -4.30 -18.54
N THR A 101 -20.86 -3.04 -18.91
CA THR A 101 -22.11 -2.52 -19.43
C THR A 101 -22.44 -3.27 -20.72
N SER A 102 -23.04 -4.46 -20.60
CA SER A 102 -23.84 -5.04 -21.67
C SER A 102 -25.19 -4.31 -21.67
N ALA A 103 -25.18 -3.10 -22.21
CA ALA A 103 -26.36 -2.32 -22.54
C ALA A 103 -26.38 -2.10 -24.06
N TYR A 104 -26.34 -3.21 -24.79
CA TYR A 104 -26.73 -3.27 -26.19
C TYR A 104 -27.58 -4.52 -26.38
N ALA A 105 -28.72 -4.57 -25.70
CA ALA A 105 -29.84 -5.36 -26.21
C ALA A 105 -30.56 -4.47 -27.23
N GLU A 106 -30.48 -4.87 -28.49
CA GLU A 106 -31.23 -4.33 -29.60
C GLU A 106 -32.67 -4.00 -29.20
N VAL A 107 -33.08 -2.74 -29.40
CA VAL A 107 -34.48 -2.45 -29.66
C VAL A 107 -34.64 -2.51 -31.17
N THR A 108 -35.02 -3.69 -31.66
CA THR A 108 -35.56 -3.87 -33.01
C THR A 108 -36.91 -3.13 -33.08
N PRO A 109 -37.13 -2.21 -34.04
CA PRO A 109 -38.48 -1.78 -34.34
C PRO A 109 -39.14 -2.84 -35.21
N ALA A 110 -39.82 -3.80 -34.59
CA ALA A 110 -40.72 -4.69 -35.31
C ALA A 110 -41.91 -3.86 -35.83
N LEU A 111 -41.86 -3.52 -37.12
CA LEU A 111 -43.00 -3.10 -37.93
C LEU A 111 -44.07 -4.20 -37.90
N SER A 112 -45.13 -3.96 -37.13
CA SER A 112 -46.41 -4.67 -37.25
C SER A 112 -47.55 -3.67 -37.05
N ILE A 113 -47.87 -2.92 -38.11
CA ILE A 113 -49.19 -2.32 -38.26
C ILE A 113 -49.98 -3.27 -39.16
N SER A 114 -50.80 -4.10 -38.53
CA SER A 114 -51.84 -4.88 -39.19
C SER A 114 -53.16 -4.15 -38.93
N LEU A 115 -53.72 -3.49 -39.95
CA LEU A 115 -55.12 -3.10 -39.95
C LEU A 115 -55.67 -3.23 -41.39
N MET A 116 -56.39 -4.33 -41.61
CA MET A 116 -57.53 -4.38 -42.52
C MET A 116 -58.78 -4.45 -41.64
#